data_AF-X0WPW7-F1
#
_entry.id   AF-X0WPW7-F1
#
_cell.length_a   1.000
_cell.length_b   1.000
_cell.length_c   1.000
_cell.angle_alpha   90.00
_cell.angle_beta   90.00
_cell.angle_gamma   90.00
#
_symmetry.space_group_name_H-M   'P 1'
#
loop_
_entity.id
_entity.type
_entity.pdbx_description
1 polymer ?
#
loop_
_entity_poly.entity_id
_entity_poly.type
_entity_poly.pdbx_seq_one_letter_code
_entity_poly.pdbx_strand_id
1 'polypeptide(L)'
;RIKIEISVLDIPRPLAFDDPEELLERLNPGKDGVILTTATGTSTYLPHVWEQFPDPVEFLSSLCEKQGACTDCWQTSPLPRVEIYHVFHFAEGDISL
;
A
#
# COMPACT_ATOMS: atom_id res chain seq x y z
N ARG A 1 19.89 -23.23 -5.61
CA ARG A 1 19.99 -22.04 -6.50
C ARG A 1 19.11 -20.97 -5.88
N ILE A 2 19.64 -19.78 -5.59
CA ILE A 2 18.86 -18.64 -5.07
C ILE A 2 18.35 -17.86 -6.29
N LYS A 3 17.12 -17.33 -6.20
CA LYS A 3 16.60 -16.34 -7.14
C LYS A 3 16.59 -15.00 -6.42
N ILE A 4 17.03 -13.94 -7.09
CA ILE A 4 17.09 -12.59 -6.55
C ILE A 4 16.11 -11.72 -7.33
N GLU A 5 15.36 -10.91 -6.61
CA GLU A 5 14.50 -9.86 -7.16
C GLU A 5 14.82 -8.55 -6.46
N ILE A 6 14.87 -7.46 -7.22
CA ILE A 6 15.17 -6.12 -6.73
C ILE A 6 14.00 -5.20 -7.09
N SER A 7 13.45 -4.56 -6.07
CA SER A 7 12.42 -3.52 -6.21
C SER A 7 13.05 -2.15 -5.93
N VAL A 8 13.01 -1.25 -6.90
CA VAL A 8 13.44 0.14 -6.74
C VAL A 8 12.21 1.00 -6.54
N LEU A 9 12.11 1.64 -5.37
CA LEU A 9 10.98 2.48 -4.98
C LEU A 9 11.24 3.93 -5.39
N ASP A 10 10.22 4.61 -5.89
CA ASP A 10 10.25 6.06 -5.97
C ASP A 10 10.01 6.71 -4.60
N ILE A 11 10.08 8.05 -4.55
CA ILE A 11 9.85 8.80 -3.31
C ILE A 11 8.34 8.78 -3.01
N PRO A 12 7.91 8.29 -1.83
CA PRO A 12 6.50 8.31 -1.43
C PRO A 12 5.92 9.72 -1.47
N ARG A 13 4.66 9.81 -1.90
CA ARG A 13 3.95 11.07 -2.06
C ARG A 13 2.63 11.01 -1.30
N PRO A 14 2.23 12.08 -0.58
CA PRO A 14 0.94 12.10 0.10
C PRO A 14 -0.22 11.85 -0.87
N LEU A 15 -1.13 10.95 -0.50
CA LEU A 15 -2.41 10.77 -1.14
C LEU A 15 -3.45 11.54 -0.31
N ALA A 16 -3.83 12.72 -0.78
CA ALA A 16 -4.88 13.50 -0.14
C ALA A 16 -6.26 12.89 -0.45
N PHE A 17 -7.14 12.90 0.54
CA PHE A 17 -8.55 12.49 0.47
C PHE A 17 -9.27 13.15 1.65
N ASP A 18 -10.57 13.39 1.50
CA ASP A 18 -11.40 14.03 2.52
C ASP A 18 -12.18 13.02 3.35
N ASP A 19 -12.47 11.84 2.79
CA ASP A 19 -13.22 10.78 3.46
C ASP A 19 -12.78 9.37 3.00
N PRO A 20 -13.21 8.31 3.72
CA PRO A 20 -12.82 6.95 3.40
C PRO A 20 -13.26 6.46 2.02
N GLU A 21 -14.39 6.95 1.47
CA GLU A 21 -14.86 6.54 0.14
C GLU A 21 -13.93 7.11 -0.93
N GLU A 22 -13.54 8.38 -0.82
CA GLU A 22 -12.57 9.00 -1.73
C GLU A 22 -11.20 8.30 -1.66
N LEU A 23 -10.76 7.86 -0.48
CA LEU A 23 -9.53 7.08 -0.34
C LEU A 23 -9.58 5.79 -1.19
N LEU A 24 -10.71 5.06 -1.16
CA LEU A 24 -10.86 3.84 -1.96
C LEU A 24 -10.84 4.13 -3.47
N GLU A 25 -11.50 5.20 -3.90
CA GLU A 25 -11.56 5.60 -5.31
C GLU A 25 -10.21 6.04 -5.87
N ARG A 26 -9.34 6.60 -5.03
CA ARG A 26 -8.04 7.13 -5.42
C ARG A 26 -6.94 6.08 -5.52
N LEU A 27 -7.06 4.95 -4.84
CA LEU A 27 -6.07 3.87 -4.87
C LEU A 27 -6.11 3.13 -6.22
N ASN A 28 -4.93 2.76 -6.73
CA ASN A 28 -4.78 1.99 -7.96
C ASN A 28 -4.23 0.59 -7.68
N PRO A 29 -5.11 -0.43 -7.52
CA PRO A 29 -4.70 -1.81 -7.31
C PRO A 29 -3.69 -2.30 -8.36
N GLY A 30 -2.66 -2.98 -7.89
CA GLY A 30 -1.55 -3.49 -8.70
C GLY A 30 -0.49 -2.45 -9.07
N LYS A 31 -0.72 -1.16 -8.79
CA LYS A 31 0.26 -0.10 -9.09
C LYS A 31 0.80 0.57 -7.84
N ASP A 32 -0.06 0.93 -6.91
CA ASP A 32 0.34 1.72 -5.75
C ASP A 32 0.96 0.85 -4.67
N GLY A 33 2.18 1.16 -4.26
CA GLY A 33 2.67 0.81 -2.94
C GLY A 33 2.06 1.80 -1.96
N VAL A 34 1.58 1.32 -0.81
CA VAL A 34 0.83 2.15 0.13
C VAL A 34 1.53 2.15 1.48
N ILE A 35 1.77 3.34 2.02
CA ILE A 35 2.18 3.56 3.40
C ILE A 35 0.98 4.13 4.15
N LEU A 36 0.52 3.39 5.16
CA LEU A 36 -0.58 3.80 6.03
C LEU A 36 0.00 4.17 7.40
N THR A 37 -0.18 5.42 7.83
CA THR A 37 0.20 5.88 9.17
C THR A 37 -1.04 6.27 9.96
N THR A 38 -1.19 5.67 11.14
CA THR A 38 -2.27 5.93 12.09
C THR A 38 -1.71 6.28 13.47
N ALA A 39 -2.58 6.44 14.47
CA ALA A 39 -2.15 6.61 15.86
C ALA A 39 -1.40 5.39 16.44
N THR A 40 -1.65 4.17 15.93
CA THR A 40 -1.06 2.94 16.47
C THR A 40 0.32 2.65 15.86
N GLY A 41 0.60 3.15 14.65
CA GLY A 41 1.87 2.88 13.99
C GLY A 41 1.85 3.19 12.51
N THR A 42 2.79 2.56 11.79
CA THR A 42 2.91 2.67 10.34
C THR A 42 3.11 1.29 9.74
N SER A 43 2.41 1.03 8.64
CA SER A 43 2.48 -0.20 7.86
C SER A 43 2.70 0.15 6.38
N THR A 44 3.27 -0.79 5.63
CA THR A 44 3.45 -0.63 4.19
C THR A 44 3.33 -1.95 3.45
N TYR A 45 2.81 -1.88 2.23
CA TYR A 45 2.80 -2.95 1.26
C TYR A 45 3.29 -2.45 -0.09
N LEU A 46 4.06 -3.30 -0.78
CA LEU A 46 4.50 -3.11 -2.15
C LEU A 46 3.33 -3.36 -3.12
N PRO A 47 3.38 -2.83 -4.36
CA PRO A 47 2.33 -3.01 -5.35
C PRO A 47 1.95 -4.48 -5.63
N HIS A 48 2.91 -5.40 -5.62
CA HIS A 48 2.63 -6.81 -5.89
C HIS A 48 1.71 -7.46 -4.84
N VAL A 49 1.55 -6.86 -3.66
CA VAL A 49 0.68 -7.40 -2.60
C VAL A 49 -0.80 -7.27 -2.98
N TRP A 50 -1.15 -6.35 -3.88
CA TRP A 50 -2.50 -6.26 -4.46
C TRP A 50 -2.96 -7.55 -5.12
N GLU A 51 -2.05 -8.43 -5.58
CA GLU A 51 -2.43 -9.74 -6.12
C GLU A 51 -3.10 -10.64 -5.07
N GLN A 52 -2.79 -10.44 -3.78
CA GLN A 52 -3.39 -11.18 -2.67
C GLN A 52 -4.66 -10.49 -2.14
N PHE A 53 -4.71 -9.16 -2.23
CA PHE A 53 -5.83 -8.33 -1.78
C PHE A 53 -6.26 -7.37 -2.89
N PRO A 54 -6.98 -7.85 -3.92
CA PRO A 54 -7.36 -7.01 -5.06
C PRO A 54 -8.44 -5.97 -4.70
N ASP A 55 -9.16 -6.17 -3.60
CA ASP A 55 -10.12 -5.21 -3.04
C ASP A 55 -9.38 -4.19 -2.14
N PRO A 56 -9.46 -2.88 -2.44
CA PRO A 56 -8.94 -1.81 -1.58
C PRO A 56 -9.35 -1.90 -0.12
N VAL A 57 -10.58 -2.35 0.18
CA VAL A 57 -11.06 -2.50 1.56
C VAL A 57 -10.28 -3.58 2.30
N GLU A 58 -10.10 -4.75 1.68
CA GLU A 58 -9.33 -5.86 2.26
C GLU A 58 -7.86 -5.48 2.40
N PHE A 59 -7.29 -4.80 1.41
CA PHE A 59 -5.90 -4.37 1.41
C PHE A 59 -5.60 -3.38 2.55
N LEU A 60 -6.42 -2.34 2.71
CA LEU A 60 -6.28 -1.36 3.80
C LEU A 60 -6.54 -1.99 5.17
N SER A 61 -7.50 -2.91 5.26
CA SER A 61 -7.78 -3.63 6.50
C SER A 61 -6.60 -4.51 6.92
N SER A 62 -5.95 -5.18 5.96
CA SER A 62 -4.74 -5.95 6.22
C SER A 62 -3.56 -5.06 6.64
N LEU A 63 -3.42 -3.86 6.08
CA LEU A 63 -2.43 -2.88 6.57
C LEU A 63 -2.69 -2.48 8.02
N CYS A 64 -3.95 -2.24 8.39
CA CYS A 64 -4.33 -1.99 9.78
C CYS A 64 -3.94 -3.16 10.71
N GLU A 65 -4.23 -4.40 10.33
CA GLU A 65 -3.85 -5.59 11.12
C GLU A 65 -2.33 -5.75 11.24
N LYS A 66 -1.58 -5.46 10.15
CA LYS A 66 -0.12 -5.56 10.12
C LYS A 66 0.55 -4.67 11.17
N GLN A 67 -0.06 -3.55 11.51
CA GLN A 67 0.38 -2.65 12.57
C GLN A 67 -0.35 -2.87 13.91
N GLY A 68 -1.09 -3.97 14.06
CA GLY A 68 -1.80 -4.34 15.29
C GLY A 68 -2.99 -3.45 15.63
N ALA A 69 -3.56 -2.74 14.65
CA ALA A 69 -4.76 -1.91 14.83
C ALA A 69 -6.06 -2.68 14.53
N CYS A 70 -7.20 -2.08 14.85
CA CYS A 70 -8.50 -2.54 14.35
C CYS A 70 -8.53 -2.51 12.82
N THR A 71 -9.19 -3.48 12.18
CA THR A 71 -9.25 -3.62 10.71
C THR A 71 -9.82 -2.38 10.00
N ASP A 72 -10.66 -1.60 10.68
CA ASP A 72 -11.27 -0.38 10.19
C ASP A 72 -10.46 0.89 10.49
N CYS A 73 -9.21 0.78 10.93
CA CYS A 73 -8.41 1.94 11.34
C CYS A 73 -8.23 3.00 10.22
N TRP A 74 -8.35 2.58 8.96
CA TRP A 74 -8.19 3.45 7.80
C TRP A 74 -9.40 4.37 7.56
N GLN A 75 -10.56 4.06 8.17
CA GLN A 75 -11.79 4.83 8.09
C GLN A 75 -12.16 5.53 9.41
N THR A 76 -11.42 5.28 10.50
CA THR A 76 -11.69 5.90 11.81
C THR A 76 -11.10 7.30 11.93
N SER A 77 -11.79 8.19 12.65
CA SER A 77 -11.31 9.54 12.95
C SER A 77 -10.36 9.53 14.17
N PRO A 78 -9.24 10.27 14.14
CA PRO A 78 -8.75 11.06 13.01
C PRO A 78 -8.30 10.19 11.83
N LEU A 79 -8.64 10.60 10.61
CA LEU A 79 -8.30 9.88 9.38
C LEU A 79 -6.77 9.68 9.27
N PRO A 80 -6.31 8.56 8.71
CA PRO A 80 -4.91 8.24 8.63
C PRO A 80 -4.17 9.13 7.63
N ARG A 81 -2.85 9.24 7.76
CA ARG A 81 -2.02 9.75 6.68
C ARG A 81 -1.74 8.60 5.72
N VAL A 82 -2.00 8.81 4.43
CA VAL A 82 -1.71 7.85 3.37
C VAL A 82 -0.67 8.46 2.43
N GLU A 83 0.36 7.68 2.12
CA GLU A 83 1.35 8.02 1.11
C GLU A 83 1.43 6.86 0.11
N ILE A 84 1.59 7.17 -1.17
CA ILE A 84 1.75 6.17 -2.23
C ILE A 84 3.13 6.28 -2.88
N TYR A 85 3.66 5.15 -3.32
CA TYR A 85 4.89 5.04 -4.08
C TYR A 85 4.73 4.00 -5.20
N HIS A 86 5.57 4.06 -6.20
CA HIS A 86 5.62 3.13 -7.32
C HIS A 86 6.94 2.38 -7.35
N VAL A 87 6.94 1.21 -7.98
CA VAL A 87 8.08 0.29 -7.97
C VAL A 87 8.49 -0.08 -9.38
N PHE A 88 9.78 0.01 -9.64
CA PHE A 88 10.43 -0.63 -10.78
C PHE A 88 10.98 -1.98 -10.32
N HIS A 89 10.46 -3.07 -10.88
CA HIS A 89 10.83 -4.44 -10.52
C HIS A 89 11.87 -4.99 -11.50
N PHE A 90 12.90 -5.64 -10.97
CA PHE A 90 13.94 -6.32 -11.73
C PHE A 90 14.11 -7.75 -11.20
N ALA A 91 14.07 -8.73 -12.10
CA ALA A 91 14.29 -10.14 -11.79
C ALA A 91 15.37 -10.75 -12.69
N GLU A 92 16.07 -11.77 -12.20
CA GLU A 92 17.04 -12.50 -13.02
C GLU A 92 16.35 -13.18 -14.22
N GLY A 93 16.64 -12.70 -15.44
CA GLY A 93 16.20 -13.32 -16.70
C GLY A 93 15.00 -12.64 -17.38
N ASP A 94 14.37 -11.65 -16.73
CA ASP A 94 13.31 -10.83 -17.32
C ASP A 94 13.63 -9.33 -17.09
N ILE A 95 13.75 -8.59 -18.19
CA ILE A 95 13.73 -7.12 -18.17
C ILE A 95 12.41 -6.73 -18.84
N SER A 96 11.37 -6.56 -18.03
CA SER A 96 10.13 -5.91 -18.46
C SER A 96 10.27 -4.42 -18.13
N LEU A 97 10.26 -3.57 -19.15
CA LEU A 97 10.23 -2.10 -19.01
C LEU A 97 8.81 -1.59 -18.86
#